data_AF-K1ZFN7-F1
#
_entry.id   AF-K1ZFN7-F1
#
_cell.length_a   1.000
_cell.length_b   1.000
_cell.length_c   1.000
_cell.angle_alpha   90.00
_cell.angle_beta   90.00
_cell.angle_gamma   90.00
#
_symmetry.space_group_name_H-M   'P 1'
#
loop_
_entity.id
_entity.type
_entity.pdbx_description
1 polymer ?
#
loop_
_entity_poly.entity_id
_entity_poly.type
_entity_poly.pdbx_seq_one_letter_code
_entity_poly.pdbx_strand_id
1 'polypeptide(L)' 'TPAFKLGENLANPLAMYMADALTIPVSVAGLPAMSAPCGMSSGGLPIGLQIIGRQFDEDVVMRVGGSL' A
#
# COMPACT_ATOMS: atom_id res chain seq x y z
N THR A 1 4.40 -1.81 4.96
CA THR A 1 5.26 -1.07 5.92
C THR A 1 4.37 -0.34 6.91
N PRO A 2 4.80 -0.11 8.16
CA PRO A 2 4.06 0.73 9.12
C PRO A 2 4.24 2.23 8.81
N ALA A 3 3.41 3.07 9.41
CA ALA A 3 3.52 4.53 9.28
C ALA A 3 4.80 5.07 9.93
N PHE A 4 5.43 6.08 9.30
CA PHE A 4 6.52 6.88 9.89
C PHE A 4 5.95 8.03 10.74
N LYS A 5 6.79 8.66 11.58
CA LYS A 5 6.33 9.73 12.48
C LYS A 5 6.09 11.04 11.74
N LEU A 6 5.24 11.89 12.32
CA LEU A 6 5.04 13.26 11.85
C LEU A 6 6.38 14.01 11.85
N GLY A 7 6.68 14.67 10.74
CA GLY A 7 7.91 15.44 10.56
C GLY A 7 9.14 14.64 10.12
N GLU A 8 9.11 13.30 10.19
CA GLU A 8 10.30 12.46 10.02
C GLU A 8 10.96 12.60 8.65
N ASN A 9 10.17 12.60 7.58
CA ASN A 9 10.67 12.66 6.19
C ASN A 9 10.60 14.05 5.55
N LEU A 10 10.32 15.12 6.31
CA LEU A 10 10.12 16.46 5.73
C LEU A 10 11.42 17.08 5.18
N ALA A 11 12.56 16.77 5.80
CA ALA A 11 13.86 17.34 5.41
C ALA A 11 14.50 16.63 4.20
N ASN A 12 14.02 15.43 3.83
CA ASN A 12 14.55 14.65 2.73
C ASN A 12 13.41 14.22 1.78
N PRO A 13 13.19 14.94 0.66
CA PRO A 13 12.07 14.66 -0.25
C PRO A 13 12.19 13.27 -0.90
N LEU A 14 13.41 12.75 -1.12
CA LEU A 14 13.60 11.41 -1.66
C LEU A 14 13.11 10.33 -0.68
N ALA A 15 13.34 10.52 0.62
CA ALA A 15 12.83 9.60 1.64
C ALA A 15 11.30 9.60 1.67
N MET A 16 10.66 10.77 1.45
CA MET A 16 9.21 10.85 1.33
C MET A 16 8.70 10.09 0.10
N TYR A 17 9.34 10.23 -1.07
CA TYR A 17 8.93 9.54 -2.29
C TYR A 17 9.07 8.01 -2.21
N MET A 18 10.01 7.52 -1.41
CA MET A 18 10.17 6.07 -1.20
C MET A 18 8.95 5.43 -0.51
N ALA A 19 8.09 6.20 0.14
CA ALA A 19 6.83 5.67 0.69
C ALA A 19 5.91 5.14 -0.41
N ASP A 20 6.01 5.67 -1.63
CA ASP A 20 5.16 5.30 -2.77
C ASP A 20 5.82 4.27 -3.71
N ALA A 21 6.99 3.73 -3.34
CA ALA A 21 7.75 2.81 -4.18
C ALA A 21 6.94 1.57 -4.61
N LEU A 22 6.02 1.09 -3.75
CA LEU A 22 5.17 -0.06 -4.03
C LEU A 22 3.83 0.32 -4.66
N THR A 23 3.43 1.59 -4.65
CA THR A 23 2.10 2.03 -5.11
C THR A 23 2.16 2.65 -6.51
N ILE A 24 3.20 3.41 -6.86
CA ILE A 24 3.36 4.07 -8.16
C ILE A 24 3.28 3.09 -9.35
N PRO A 25 3.93 1.91 -9.35
CA PRO A 25 3.88 1.01 -10.50
C PRO A 25 2.45 0.63 -10.92
N VAL A 26 1.54 0.50 -9.94
CA VAL A 26 0.13 0.17 -10.19
C VAL A 26 -0.59 1.30 -10.92
N SER A 27 -0.42 2.54 -10.45
CA SER A 27 -1.05 3.71 -11.06
C SER A 27 -0.53 3.95 -12.49
N VAL A 28 0.78 3.77 -12.71
CA VAL A 28 1.39 3.91 -14.05
C VAL A 28 0.88 2.84 -15.00
N ALA A 29 0.69 1.60 -14.53
CA ALA A 29 0.14 0.51 -15.33
C ALA A 29 -1.38 0.61 -15.56
N GLY A 30 -2.09 1.49 -14.85
CA GLY A 30 -3.55 1.63 -14.94
C GLY A 30 -4.30 0.39 -14.45
N LEU A 31 -3.73 -0.33 -13.47
CA LEU A 31 -4.32 -1.55 -12.92
C LEU A 31 -5.14 -1.25 -11.64
N PRO A 32 -6.20 -2.03 -11.36
CA PRO A 32 -6.90 -1.94 -10.10
C PRO A 32 -6.07 -2.54 -8.96
N ALA A 33 -6.09 -1.91 -7.79
CA ALA A 33 -5.47 -2.46 -6.59
C ALA A 33 -6.23 -2.05 -5.32
N MET A 34 -6.03 -2.82 -4.25
CA MET A 34 -6.51 -2.49 -2.91
C MET A 34 -5.44 -2.77 -1.85
N SER A 35 -5.59 -2.13 -0.69
CA SER A 35 -4.80 -2.42 0.51
C SER A 35 -5.72 -2.94 1.61
N ALA A 36 -5.36 -4.07 2.21
CA ALA A 36 -6.07 -4.68 3.33
C ALA A 36 -5.11 -4.85 4.54
N PRO A 37 -5.59 -4.72 5.79
CA PRO A 37 -4.75 -4.96 6.96
C PRO A 37 -4.31 -6.43 7.00
N CYS A 38 -3.03 -6.69 7.20
CA CYS A 38 -2.50 -8.07 7.24
C CYS A 38 -1.67 -8.38 8.51
N GLY A 39 -1.57 -7.42 9.42
CA GLY A 39 -0.89 -7.62 10.68
C GLY A 39 -0.50 -6.32 11.37
N MET A 40 0.27 -6.47 12.45
CA MET A 40 0.83 -5.39 13.22
C MET A 40 2.36 -5.47 13.20
N SER A 41 3.00 -4.30 13.13
CA SER A 41 4.43 -4.18 13.40
C SER A 41 4.73 -4.41 14.88
N SER A 42 6.01 -4.64 15.22
CA SER A 42 6.46 -4.73 16.61
C SER A 42 6.17 -3.46 17.44
N GLY A 43 6.01 -2.31 16.77
CA GLY A 43 5.60 -1.04 17.39
C GLY A 43 4.09 -0.84 17.52
N GLY A 44 3.27 -1.86 17.22
CA GLY A 44 1.81 -1.79 17.33
C GLY A 44 1.12 -1.00 16.20
N LEU A 45 1.84 -0.64 15.14
CA LEU A 45 1.27 0.05 13.98
C LEU A 45 0.76 -0.95 12.92
N PRO A 46 -0.37 -0.67 12.25
CA PRO A 46 -0.91 -1.52 11.19
C PRO A 46 0.06 -1.72 10.02
N ILE A 47 0.01 -2.91 9.42
CA ILE A 47 0.69 -3.24 8.16
C ILE A 47 -0.38 -3.57 7.11
N GLY A 48 -0.30 -2.92 5.95
CA GLY A 48 -1.14 -3.22 4.79
C GLY A 48 -0.50 -4.24 3.83
N LEU A 49 -1.31 -5.13 3.30
CA LEU A 49 -1.02 -5.99 2.15
C LEU A 49 -1.65 -5.39 0.90
N GLN A 50 -0.85 -5.23 -0.15
CA GLN A 50 -1.31 -4.74 -1.44
C GLN A 50 -1.69 -5.89 -2.38
N ILE A 51 -2.90 -5.85 -2.92
CA ILE A 51 -3.42 -6.80 -3.90
C ILE A 51 -3.61 -6.04 -5.20
N ILE A 52 -2.99 -6.52 -6.28
CA ILE A 52 -3.05 -5.89 -7.61
C ILE A 52 -3.77 -6.86 -8.54
N GLY A 53 -4.86 -6.39 -9.16
CA GLY A 53 -5.64 -7.13 -10.13
C GLY A 53 -5.17 -6.89 -11.56
N ARG A 54 -5.74 -7.66 -12.49
CA ARG A 54 -5.63 -7.36 -13.92
C ARG A 54 -6.55 -6.20 -14.27
N GLN A 55 -6.39 -5.66 -15.46
CA GLN A 55 -7.23 -4.57 -15.95
C GLN A 55 -8.72 -4.95 -15.87
N PHE A 56 -9.53 -4.11 -15.22
CA PHE A 56 -10.98 -4.29 -14.98
C PHE A 56 -11.40 -5.48 -14.11
N ASP A 57 -10.48 -6.09 -13.34
CA ASP A 57 -10.77 -7.19 -12.40
C ASP A 57 -10.99 -6.68 -10.95
N GLU A 58 -11.69 -5.54 -10.76
CA GLU A 58 -11.95 -5.00 -9.42
C GLU A 58 -12.74 -5.97 -8.53
N ASP A 59 -13.62 -6.80 -9.10
CA ASP A 59 -14.42 -7.77 -8.35
C ASP A 59 -13.54 -8.85 -7.72
N VAL A 60 -12.50 -9.31 -8.41
CA VAL A 60 -11.52 -10.26 -7.89
C VAL A 60 -10.69 -9.63 -6.79
N VAL A 61 -10.21 -8.40 -7.02
CA VAL A 61 -9.43 -7.64 -6.02
C VAL A 61 -10.25 -7.51 -4.73
N MET A 62 -11.50 -7.06 -4.81
CA MET A 62 -12.39 -6.90 -3.66
C MET A 62 -12.74 -8.23 -2.97
N ARG A 63 -12.96 -9.32 -3.72
CA ARG A 63 -13.21 -10.64 -3.12
C ARG A 63 -12.01 -11.13 -2.32
N VAL A 64 -10.81 -11.00 -2.86
CA VAL A 64 -9.58 -11.41 -2.18
C VAL A 64 -9.38 -10.57 -0.92
N GLY A 65 -9.41 -9.24 -1.02
CA GLY A 65 -9.16 -8.40 0.14
C GLY A 65 -10.26 -8.44 1.20
N GLY A 66 -11.52 -8.72 0.83
CA GLY A 66 -12.59 -8.93 1.80
C GLY A 66 -12.52 -10.27 2.54
N SER A 67 -11.65 -11.18 2.12
CA SER A 67 -11.46 -12.50 2.76
C SER A 67 -10.27 -12.56 3.73
N LEU A 68 -9.49 -11.47 3.81
CA LEU A 68 -8.35 -11.29 4.71
C LEU A 68 -8.77 -10.66 6.03
#